data_AF-A0AA42LBP9-F1
#
_entry.id   AF-A0AA42LBP9-F1
#
_cell.length_a   1.000
_cell.length_b   1.000
_cell.length_c   1.000
_cell.angle_alpha   90.00
_cell.angle_beta   90.00
_cell.angle_gamma   90.00
#
_symmetry.space_group_name_H-M   'P 1'
#
loop_
_entity.id
_entity.type
_entity.pdbx_description
1 polymer ?
#
loop_
_entity_poly.entity_id
_entity_poly.type
_entity_poly.pdbx_seq_one_letter_code
_entity_poly.pdbx_strand_id
1 'polypeptide(L)'
;MNTPFNGLELKLLRQFNQLSLEELGQHLECTRQYVHKVETGQTIPSPQFIQQAATYFNVPEELFTHVKPVLQEEQIHFRSLRSTKVATKQVVIARGEYIKRLTVYLDSKLRLPKYDIQGSDRSSSIEAIAEQCRADWGLGLGPISNMIRLCESHGVVVTTFKSLSTEVDALSLATARPIFVRNEAKESECRQRFDLAHELGHLVLHDGMVTGDRITESEANQFASALLIPQTMMRTHFPTWFRGGRYNWSKLSEFKQTWKVSKAAILYRAKSLGLLTQEQYTSGVIALRKNSESITEKEDHLIPKEKPELLQACFAMLAKKKIFAEDIAQALGVNVGFLENLVGMEVPRKPRVLRVVEESA
;
A
#
# COMPACT_ATOMS: atom_id res chain seq x y z
N MET A 1 33.17 5.25 -20.13
CA MET A 1 32.87 6.44 -19.30
C MET A 1 32.54 5.91 -17.91
N ASN A 2 33.37 6.16 -16.89
CA ASN A 2 33.06 5.75 -15.53
C ASN A 2 31.95 6.68 -15.01
N THR A 3 30.73 6.15 -14.89
CA THR A 3 29.62 6.89 -14.30
C THR A 3 29.95 7.18 -12.83
N PRO A 4 29.80 8.42 -12.35
CA PRO A 4 30.09 8.76 -10.96
C PRO A 4 29.18 7.99 -9.99
N PHE A 5 29.66 7.76 -8.77
CA PHE A 5 28.89 7.12 -7.71
C PHE A 5 27.59 7.88 -7.41
N ASN A 6 26.47 7.17 -7.35
CA ASN A 6 25.14 7.69 -7.10
C ASN A 6 24.82 7.65 -5.59
N GLY A 7 25.15 8.73 -4.88
CA GLY A 7 24.84 8.90 -3.46
C GLY A 7 23.34 8.80 -3.12
N LEU A 8 22.45 9.13 -4.06
CA LEU A 8 21.01 9.03 -3.84
C LEU A 8 20.55 7.57 -3.73
N GLU A 9 21.21 6.65 -4.45
CA GLU A 9 20.89 5.22 -4.38
C GLU A 9 21.29 4.64 -3.01
N LEU A 10 22.43 5.07 -2.46
CA LEU A 10 22.82 4.74 -1.09
C LEU A 10 21.80 5.25 -0.07
N LYS A 11 21.36 6.51 -0.23
CA LYS A 11 20.31 7.10 0.61
C LYS A 11 19.01 6.31 0.53
N LEU A 12 18.60 5.89 -0.66
CA LEU A 12 17.41 5.05 -0.87
C LEU A 12 17.55 3.70 -0.17
N LEU A 13 18.67 3.00 -0.31
CA LEU A 13 18.90 1.72 0.38
C LEU A 13 18.88 1.90 1.91
N ARG A 14 19.52 2.95 2.43
CA ARG A 14 19.50 3.27 3.85
C ARG A 14 18.08 3.47 4.36
N GLN A 15 17.29 4.28 3.65
CA GLN A 15 15.89 4.57 4.01
C GLN A 15 14.98 3.34 3.85
N PHE A 16 15.17 2.54 2.79
CA PHE A 16 14.46 1.27 2.60
C PHE A 16 14.63 0.33 3.80
N ASN A 17 15.85 0.27 4.34
CA ASN A 17 16.21 -0.54 5.51
C ASN A 17 15.93 0.15 6.86
N GLN A 18 15.27 1.32 6.86
CA GLN A 18 14.91 2.08 8.08
C GLN A 18 16.10 2.53 8.94
N LEU A 19 17.27 2.72 8.32
CA LEU A 19 18.50 3.08 9.03
C LEU A 19 18.68 4.60 9.10
N SER A 20 19.11 5.09 10.25
CA SER A 20 19.69 6.42 10.40
C SER A 20 21.09 6.48 9.78
N LEU A 21 21.59 7.70 9.56
CA LEU A 21 22.96 7.91 9.09
C LEU A 21 24.00 7.35 10.08
N GLU A 22 23.68 7.38 11.38
CA GLU A 22 24.54 6.87 12.44
C GLU A 22 24.62 5.34 12.38
N GLU A 23 23.47 4.67 12.31
CA GLU A 23 23.41 3.20 12.23
C GLU A 23 24.10 2.68 10.96
N LEU A 24 23.90 3.34 9.81
CA LEU A 24 24.63 2.95 8.60
C LEU A 24 26.14 3.16 8.75
N GLY A 25 26.56 4.27 9.37
CA GLY A 25 27.97 4.53 9.65
C GLY A 25 28.60 3.43 10.50
N GLN A 26 27.91 2.99 11.56
CA GLN A 26 28.35 1.88 12.41
C GLN A 26 28.46 0.56 11.63
N HIS A 27 27.47 0.23 10.78
CA HIS A 27 27.49 -0.98 9.97
C HIS A 27 28.58 -0.99 8.89
N LEU A 28 28.95 0.17 8.37
CA LEU A 28 29.99 0.34 7.34
C LEU A 28 31.33 0.80 7.92
N GLU A 29 31.50 0.76 9.24
CA GLU A 29 32.73 1.14 9.95
C GLU A 29 33.26 2.54 9.56
N CYS A 30 32.34 3.50 9.37
CA CYS A 30 32.67 4.88 9.00
C CYS A 30 31.88 5.90 9.83
N THR A 31 32.26 7.17 9.75
CA THR A 31 31.57 8.22 10.51
C THR A 31 30.24 8.58 9.86
N ARG A 32 29.26 8.97 10.69
CA ARG A 32 27.99 9.56 10.22
C ARG A 32 28.22 10.70 9.21
N GLN A 33 29.21 11.56 9.44
CA GLN A 33 29.57 12.67 8.56
C GLN A 33 30.06 12.16 7.20
N TYR A 34 30.81 11.06 7.17
CA TYR A 34 31.24 10.44 5.92
C TYR A 34 30.06 9.91 5.10
N VAL A 35 29.16 9.14 5.73
CA VAL A 35 27.93 8.65 5.07
C VAL A 35 27.13 9.80 4.46
N HIS A 36 26.94 10.89 5.23
CA HIS A 36 26.21 12.06 4.72
C HIS A 36 26.89 12.71 3.51
N LYS A 37 28.22 12.84 3.52
CA LYS A 37 28.98 13.39 2.38
C LYS A 37 28.86 12.50 1.14
N VAL A 38 28.85 11.17 1.32
CA VAL A 38 28.66 10.22 0.22
C VAL A 38 27.24 10.33 -0.36
N GLU A 39 26.20 10.33 0.50
CA GLU A 39 24.79 10.44 0.05
C GLU A 39 24.48 11.75 -0.68
N THR A 40 25.16 12.84 -0.30
CA THR A 40 24.99 14.16 -0.91
C THR A 40 25.93 14.43 -2.08
N GLY A 41 26.78 13.47 -2.45
CA GLY A 41 27.74 13.62 -3.54
C GLY A 41 28.89 14.59 -3.26
N GLN A 42 29.10 14.98 -2.00
CA GLN A 42 30.20 15.86 -1.57
C GLN A 42 31.56 15.13 -1.54
N THR A 43 31.56 13.80 -1.61
CA THR A 43 32.79 13.00 -1.67
C THR A 43 32.56 11.74 -2.51
N ILE A 44 33.64 11.26 -3.14
CA ILE A 44 33.63 10.00 -3.88
C ILE A 44 34.06 8.89 -2.90
N PRO A 45 33.25 7.84 -2.71
CA PRO A 45 33.61 6.76 -1.79
C PRO A 45 34.77 5.91 -2.34
N SER A 46 35.50 5.26 -1.44
CA SER A 46 36.52 4.28 -1.84
C SER A 46 35.89 3.01 -2.41
N PRO A 47 36.60 2.23 -3.25
CA PRO A 47 36.11 0.93 -3.72
C PRO A 47 35.75 -0.03 -2.57
N GLN A 48 36.51 0.02 -1.47
CA GLN A 48 36.23 -0.76 -0.27
C GLN A 48 34.87 -0.39 0.35
N PHE A 49 34.55 0.90 0.45
CA PHE A 49 33.25 1.35 0.96
C PHE A 49 32.10 0.87 0.05
N ILE A 50 32.29 0.94 -1.27
CA ILE A 50 31.28 0.50 -2.25
C ILE A 50 31.00 -0.99 -2.07
N GLN A 51 32.05 -1.81 -1.96
CA GLN A 51 31.95 -3.25 -1.73
C GLN A 51 31.26 -3.57 -0.39
N GLN A 52 31.61 -2.86 0.69
CA GLN A 52 30.97 -3.02 2.00
C GLN A 52 29.48 -2.68 1.95
N ALA A 53 29.11 -1.56 1.32
CA ALA A 53 27.71 -1.16 1.17
C ALA A 53 26.91 -2.16 0.31
N ALA A 54 27.49 -2.60 -0.82
CA ALA A 54 26.88 -3.61 -1.69
C ALA A 54 26.61 -4.92 -0.95
N THR A 55 27.59 -5.40 -0.19
CA THR A 55 27.47 -6.60 0.63
C THR A 55 26.41 -6.45 1.71
N TYR A 56 26.44 -5.34 2.47
CA TYR A 56 25.50 -5.09 3.56
C TYR A 56 24.04 -5.04 3.07
N PHE A 57 23.79 -4.32 1.97
CA PHE A 57 22.44 -4.19 1.42
C PHE A 57 22.02 -5.36 0.53
N ASN A 58 22.90 -6.34 0.30
CA ASN A 58 22.68 -7.44 -0.63
C ASN A 58 22.26 -6.94 -2.03
N VAL A 59 23.08 -6.06 -2.61
CA VAL A 59 22.92 -5.53 -3.97
C VAL A 59 24.25 -5.59 -4.74
N PRO A 60 24.23 -5.61 -6.08
CA PRO A 60 25.46 -5.46 -6.88
C PRO A 60 26.09 -4.08 -6.72
N GLU A 61 27.42 -3.98 -6.83
CA GLU A 61 28.13 -2.70 -6.78
C GLU A 61 27.69 -1.75 -7.91
N GLU A 62 27.34 -2.32 -9.07
CA GLU A 62 26.89 -1.58 -10.25
C GLU A 62 25.64 -0.74 -9.99
N LEU A 63 24.82 -1.12 -9.01
CA LEU A 63 23.62 -0.37 -8.61
C LEU A 63 23.98 1.09 -8.27
N PHE A 64 25.13 1.31 -7.63
CA PHE A 64 25.60 2.64 -7.26
C PHE A 64 26.18 3.45 -8.42
N THR A 65 26.25 2.89 -9.63
CA THR A 65 26.80 3.59 -10.81
C THR A 65 25.73 3.92 -11.84
N HIS A 66 24.47 3.55 -11.58
CA HIS A 66 23.35 3.89 -12.44
C HIS A 66 22.59 5.09 -11.87
N VAL A 67 22.40 6.13 -12.70
CA VAL A 67 21.49 7.23 -12.38
C VAL A 67 20.08 6.79 -12.75
N LYS A 68 19.24 6.57 -11.73
CA LYS A 68 17.80 6.31 -11.91
C LYS A 68 17.02 7.48 -11.30
N PRO A 69 15.97 7.98 -11.96
CA PRO A 69 15.14 9.04 -11.40
C PRO A 69 14.46 8.54 -10.13
N VAL A 70 14.65 9.26 -9.02
CA VAL A 70 14.09 8.91 -7.72
C VAL A 70 12.73 9.59 -7.55
N LEU A 71 11.74 8.88 -6.99
CA LEU A 71 10.49 9.49 -6.52
C LEU A 71 10.78 10.68 -5.60
N GLN A 72 10.24 11.84 -5.95
CA GLN A 72 10.32 13.04 -5.12
C GLN A 72 9.15 13.08 -4.12
N GLU A 73 9.28 13.85 -3.03
CA GLU A 73 8.25 13.94 -1.99
C GLU A 73 6.91 14.45 -2.54
N GLU A 74 6.95 15.29 -3.58
CA GLU A 74 5.80 15.89 -4.24
C GLU A 74 4.98 14.88 -5.07
N GLN A 75 5.59 13.76 -5.47
CA GLN A 75 4.94 12.67 -6.23
C GLN A 75 4.20 11.68 -5.32
N ILE A 76 4.10 12.02 -4.03
CA ILE A 76 3.54 11.14 -3.00
C ILE A 76 2.36 11.87 -2.38
N HIS A 77 1.16 11.35 -2.63
CA HIS A 77 -0.02 11.73 -1.87
C HIS A 77 0.08 11.07 -0.49
N PHE A 78 0.77 11.74 0.42
CA PHE A 78 0.80 11.32 1.81
C PHE A 78 -0.56 11.54 2.44
N ARG A 79 -1.27 10.45 2.72
CA ARG A 79 -2.45 10.52 3.56
C ARG A 79 -2.10 10.43 5.05
N SER A 80 -2.71 11.33 5.83
CA SER A 80 -2.74 11.40 7.31
C SER A 80 -1.42 11.58 8.09
N LEU A 81 -0.37 12.16 7.50
CA LEU A 81 0.95 12.27 8.16
C LEU A 81 1.37 13.69 8.55
N ARG A 82 0.44 14.58 8.92
CA ARG A 82 0.83 15.87 9.54
C ARG A 82 1.65 15.67 10.82
N SER A 83 1.47 14.53 11.52
CA SER A 83 2.18 14.17 12.75
C SER A 83 3.22 13.06 12.59
N THR A 84 3.33 12.41 11.42
CA THR A 84 4.22 11.24 11.27
C THR A 84 5.64 11.68 11.06
N LYS A 85 6.54 10.99 11.74
CA LYS A 85 7.97 11.23 11.69
C LYS A 85 8.46 11.20 10.24
N VAL A 86 9.29 12.18 9.89
CA VAL A 86 9.94 12.31 8.58
C VAL A 86 10.63 11.01 8.17
N ALA A 87 11.24 10.30 9.13
CA ALA A 87 11.86 9.00 8.91
C ALA A 87 10.90 7.98 8.28
N THR A 88 9.65 7.90 8.75
CA THR A 88 8.69 6.94 8.22
C THR A 88 8.25 7.30 6.82
N LYS A 89 8.09 8.59 6.50
CA LYS A 89 7.82 9.04 5.13
C LYS A 89 8.93 8.57 4.19
N GLN A 90 10.18 8.81 4.56
CA GLN A 90 11.35 8.45 3.75
C GLN A 90 11.44 6.96 3.44
N VAL A 91 11.13 6.09 4.41
CA VAL A 91 11.08 4.63 4.21
C VAL A 91 10.09 4.26 3.12
N VAL A 92 8.93 4.92 3.10
CA VAL A 92 7.88 4.67 2.13
C VAL A 92 8.30 5.14 0.74
N ILE A 93 8.90 6.32 0.63
CA ILE A 93 9.44 6.82 -0.64
C ILE A 93 10.42 5.79 -1.22
N ALA A 94 11.33 5.32 -0.36
CA ALA A 94 12.36 4.38 -0.78
C ALA A 94 11.78 3.05 -1.26
N ARG A 95 10.86 2.44 -0.49
CA ARG A 95 10.16 1.21 -0.90
C ARG A 95 9.34 1.43 -2.17
N GLY A 96 8.62 2.54 -2.22
CA GLY A 96 7.82 2.97 -3.36
C GLY A 96 8.60 3.07 -4.65
N GLU A 97 9.80 3.64 -4.59
CA GLU A 97 10.69 3.79 -5.73
C GLU A 97 11.10 2.43 -6.30
N TYR A 98 11.47 1.47 -5.43
CA TYR A 98 11.80 0.12 -5.90
C TYR A 98 10.58 -0.65 -6.45
N ILE A 99 9.40 -0.51 -5.84
CA ILE A 99 8.15 -1.11 -6.38
C ILE A 99 7.79 -0.48 -7.72
N LYS A 100 7.97 0.83 -7.88
CA LYS A 100 7.78 1.53 -9.16
C LYS A 100 8.72 0.99 -10.24
N ARG A 101 10.02 0.83 -9.94
CA ARG A 101 11.00 0.25 -10.88
C ARG A 101 10.59 -1.17 -11.30
N LEU A 102 10.19 -2.00 -10.33
CA LEU A 102 9.66 -3.35 -10.60
C LEU A 102 8.42 -3.28 -11.49
N THR A 103 7.48 -2.40 -11.18
CA THR A 103 6.23 -2.23 -11.93
C THR A 103 6.48 -1.82 -13.38
N VAL A 104 7.39 -0.87 -13.62
CA VAL A 104 7.81 -0.46 -14.98
C VAL A 104 8.42 -1.64 -15.74
N TYR A 105 9.27 -2.43 -15.09
CA TYR A 105 9.81 -3.64 -15.70
C TYR A 105 8.70 -4.63 -16.06
N LEU A 106 7.75 -4.89 -15.15
CA LEU A 106 6.63 -5.80 -15.37
C LEU A 106 5.74 -5.32 -16.53
N ASP A 107 5.40 -4.04 -16.59
CA ASP A 107 4.64 -3.43 -17.70
C ASP A 107 5.36 -3.56 -19.05
N SER A 108 6.70 -3.58 -19.07
CA SER A 108 7.46 -3.81 -20.29
C SER A 108 7.40 -5.26 -20.79
N LYS A 109 7.03 -6.22 -19.94
CA LYS A 109 7.01 -7.66 -20.24
C LYS A 109 5.60 -8.25 -20.29
N LEU A 110 4.64 -7.61 -19.64
CA LEU A 110 3.30 -8.09 -19.39
C LEU A 110 2.27 -7.03 -19.77
N ARG A 111 1.07 -7.48 -20.16
CA ARG A 111 -0.09 -6.60 -20.24
C ARG A 111 -0.80 -6.63 -18.89
N LEU A 112 -0.42 -5.74 -18.00
CA LEU A 112 -1.09 -5.58 -16.70
C LEU A 112 -2.48 -4.96 -16.90
N PRO A 113 -3.40 -5.11 -15.92
CA PRO A 113 -4.66 -4.37 -15.93
C PRO A 113 -4.39 -2.88 -16.15
N LYS A 114 -5.16 -2.23 -17.03
CA LYS A 114 -4.91 -0.81 -17.33
C LYS A 114 -5.33 0.02 -16.12
N TYR A 115 -4.54 1.05 -15.81
CA TYR A 115 -5.00 2.09 -14.92
C TYR A 115 -6.03 2.95 -15.67
N ASP A 116 -7.29 2.84 -15.28
CA ASP A 116 -8.43 3.45 -15.97
C ASP A 116 -9.39 4.21 -15.03
N ILE A 117 -8.95 4.47 -13.79
CA ILE A 117 -9.70 5.30 -12.85
C ILE A 117 -9.63 6.74 -13.36
N GLN A 118 -10.77 7.23 -13.88
CA GLN A 118 -10.91 8.62 -14.31
C GLN A 118 -11.30 9.48 -13.11
N GLY A 119 -10.71 10.66 -13.03
CA GLY A 119 -11.17 11.69 -12.09
C GLY A 119 -12.64 12.02 -12.34
N SER A 120 -13.43 12.06 -11.28
CA SER A 120 -14.86 12.36 -11.36
C SER A 120 -15.13 13.87 -11.50
N ASP A 121 -16.26 14.22 -12.12
CA ASP A 121 -16.76 15.60 -12.07
C ASP A 121 -17.23 15.94 -10.66
N ARG A 122 -16.49 16.85 -10.01
CA ARG A 122 -16.76 17.32 -8.64
C ARG A 122 -18.02 18.16 -8.50
N SER A 123 -18.72 18.48 -9.60
CA SER A 123 -20.07 19.07 -9.54
C SER A 123 -21.10 18.10 -8.97
N SER A 124 -20.84 16.79 -9.10
CA SER A 124 -21.68 15.71 -8.56
C SER A 124 -21.45 15.51 -7.07
N SER A 125 -22.46 14.99 -6.37
CA SER A 125 -22.29 14.60 -4.97
C SER A 125 -21.37 13.38 -4.86
N ILE A 126 -20.61 13.28 -3.76
CA ILE A 126 -19.74 12.12 -3.48
C ILE A 126 -20.54 10.80 -3.46
N GLU A 127 -21.80 10.87 -3.05
CA GLU A 127 -22.72 9.72 -3.10
C GLU A 127 -22.95 9.24 -4.54
N ALA A 128 -23.30 10.16 -5.44
CA ALA A 128 -23.51 9.85 -6.85
C ALA A 128 -22.22 9.35 -7.53
N ILE A 129 -21.07 9.94 -7.17
CA ILE A 129 -19.77 9.49 -7.68
C ILE A 129 -19.47 8.06 -7.22
N ALA A 130 -19.69 7.74 -5.93
CA ALA A 130 -19.49 6.38 -5.43
C ALA A 130 -20.46 5.37 -6.08
N GLU A 131 -21.72 5.74 -6.29
CA GLU A 131 -22.71 4.92 -7.01
C GLU A 131 -22.30 4.69 -8.47
N GLN A 132 -21.81 5.72 -9.15
CA GLN A 132 -21.29 5.61 -10.52
C GLN A 132 -20.09 4.67 -10.59
N CYS A 133 -19.11 4.81 -9.68
CA CYS A 133 -17.98 3.87 -9.61
C CYS A 133 -18.45 2.43 -9.40
N ARG A 134 -19.47 2.20 -8.55
CA ARG A 134 -20.03 0.85 -8.38
C ARG A 134 -20.68 0.30 -9.64
N ALA A 135 -21.35 1.15 -10.42
CA ALA A 135 -21.94 0.78 -11.69
C ALA A 135 -20.85 0.45 -12.73
N ASP A 136 -19.88 1.34 -12.90
CA ASP A 136 -18.78 1.20 -13.86
C ASP A 136 -17.91 -0.02 -13.56
N TRP A 137 -17.69 -0.32 -12.29
CA TRP A 137 -16.89 -1.47 -11.84
C TRP A 137 -17.72 -2.77 -11.69
N GLY A 138 -19.00 -2.74 -12.05
CA GLY A 138 -19.87 -3.93 -12.01
C GLY A 138 -20.08 -4.52 -10.61
N LEU A 139 -20.00 -3.70 -9.57
CA LEU A 139 -20.10 -4.14 -8.16
C LEU A 139 -21.55 -4.40 -7.71
N GLY A 140 -22.53 -3.92 -8.47
CA GLY A 140 -23.94 -3.99 -8.10
C GLY A 140 -24.22 -3.31 -6.75
N LEU A 141 -25.17 -3.85 -5.97
CA LEU A 141 -25.52 -3.34 -4.62
C LEU A 141 -24.98 -4.21 -3.48
N GLY A 142 -24.34 -5.35 -3.78
CA GLY A 142 -23.83 -6.27 -2.77
C GLY A 142 -22.53 -5.82 -2.09
N PRO A 143 -22.06 -6.55 -1.08
CA PRO A 143 -20.75 -6.29 -0.48
C PRO A 143 -19.63 -6.54 -1.49
N ILE A 144 -18.57 -5.72 -1.45
CA ILE A 144 -17.39 -5.92 -2.30
C ILE A 144 -16.67 -7.19 -1.85
N SER A 145 -16.47 -8.15 -2.74
CA SER A 145 -15.94 -9.48 -2.38
C SER A 145 -14.50 -9.41 -1.83
N ASN A 146 -13.63 -8.65 -2.50
CA ASN A 146 -12.23 -8.41 -2.15
C ASN A 146 -11.80 -7.01 -2.65
N MET A 147 -11.38 -6.14 -1.73
CA MET A 147 -10.97 -4.77 -2.03
C MET A 147 -9.62 -4.70 -2.72
N ILE A 148 -8.67 -5.58 -2.37
CA ILE A 148 -7.35 -5.61 -3.00
C ILE A 148 -7.48 -5.97 -4.47
N ARG A 149 -8.24 -7.03 -4.77
CA ARG A 149 -8.47 -7.46 -6.16
C ARG A 149 -9.18 -6.38 -6.96
N LEU A 150 -10.11 -5.64 -6.36
CA LEU A 150 -10.75 -4.49 -6.99
C LEU A 150 -9.73 -3.41 -7.36
N CYS A 151 -8.84 -3.03 -6.42
CA CYS A 151 -7.77 -2.08 -6.73
C CYS A 151 -6.87 -2.60 -7.87
N GLU A 152 -6.42 -3.86 -7.79
CA GLU A 152 -5.53 -4.47 -8.77
C GLU A 152 -6.17 -4.63 -10.16
N SER A 153 -7.48 -4.89 -10.24
CA SER A 153 -8.21 -4.97 -11.52
C SER A 153 -8.30 -3.63 -12.24
N HIS A 154 -8.24 -2.52 -11.50
CA HIS A 154 -8.15 -1.15 -12.04
C HIS A 154 -6.70 -0.65 -12.15
N GLY A 155 -5.75 -1.59 -12.21
CA GLY A 155 -4.36 -1.30 -12.49
C GLY A 155 -3.58 -0.72 -11.33
N VAL A 156 -4.13 -0.63 -10.11
CA VAL A 156 -3.39 -0.20 -8.92
C VAL A 156 -2.51 -1.34 -8.39
N VAL A 157 -1.24 -1.08 -8.11
CA VAL A 157 -0.36 -2.08 -7.50
C VAL A 157 -0.55 -2.04 -5.98
N VAL A 158 -1.01 -3.13 -5.38
CA VAL A 158 -1.09 -3.24 -3.92
C VAL A 158 0.10 -4.04 -3.42
N THR A 159 0.81 -3.52 -2.43
CA THR A 159 1.91 -4.23 -1.76
C THR A 159 1.78 -4.08 -0.26
N THR A 160 2.33 -5.03 0.49
CA THR A 160 2.40 -4.96 1.95
C THR A 160 3.83 -4.74 2.40
N PHE A 161 4.00 -4.18 3.59
CA PHE A 161 5.27 -4.19 4.29
C PHE A 161 5.04 -4.50 5.76
N LYS A 162 5.97 -5.28 6.33
CA LYS A 162 6.06 -5.46 7.77
C LYS A 162 6.69 -4.19 8.35
N SER A 163 5.87 -3.21 8.71
CA SER A 163 6.33 -2.07 9.50
C SER A 163 6.53 -2.48 10.96
N LEU A 164 7.50 -1.86 11.63
CA LEU A 164 7.60 -1.90 13.10
C LEU A 164 6.68 -0.85 13.76
N SER A 165 6.11 0.10 13.00
CA SER A 165 5.23 1.14 13.53
C SER A 165 3.79 0.99 13.03
N THR A 166 2.82 1.20 13.93
CA THR A 166 1.38 1.30 13.63
C THR A 166 0.95 2.71 13.22
N GLU A 167 1.89 3.68 13.20
CA GLU A 167 1.61 5.10 12.91
C GLU A 167 1.28 5.39 11.43
N VAL A 168 1.50 4.43 10.53
CA VAL A 168 1.23 4.59 9.10
C VAL A 168 0.25 3.52 8.65
N ASP A 169 -0.93 3.99 8.28
CA ASP A 169 -2.11 3.16 8.08
C ASP A 169 -2.13 2.52 6.68
N ALA A 170 -1.98 3.34 5.66
CA ALA A 170 -1.78 2.98 4.26
C ALA A 170 -1.13 4.17 3.55
N LEU A 171 -0.42 3.92 2.46
CA LEU A 171 0.19 5.00 1.67
C LEU A 171 -0.12 4.79 0.20
N SER A 172 -0.40 5.88 -0.51
CA SER A 172 -0.52 5.89 -1.95
C SER A 172 0.63 6.69 -2.57
N LEU A 173 1.19 6.14 -3.65
CA LEU A 173 2.20 6.80 -4.46
C LEU A 173 1.60 7.10 -5.83
N ALA A 174 1.60 8.38 -6.19
CA ALA A 174 1.10 8.85 -7.48
C ALA A 174 2.18 8.61 -8.53
N THR A 175 2.20 7.41 -9.10
CA THR A 175 3.02 7.10 -10.26
C THR A 175 2.12 6.85 -11.47
N ALA A 176 2.70 6.65 -12.66
CA ALA A 176 1.92 6.28 -13.86
C ALA A 176 0.98 5.09 -13.59
N ARG A 177 1.36 4.23 -12.64
CA ARG A 177 0.51 3.23 -12.03
C ARG A 177 0.46 3.47 -10.53
N PRO A 178 -0.70 3.82 -9.91
CA PRO A 178 -0.74 4.07 -8.48
C PRO A 178 -0.27 2.84 -7.70
N ILE A 179 0.49 3.07 -6.63
CA ILE A 179 0.97 2.01 -5.74
C ILE A 179 0.36 2.26 -4.36
N PHE A 180 -0.40 1.29 -3.87
CA PHE A 180 -0.91 1.28 -2.50
C PHE A 180 -0.05 0.38 -1.63
N VAL A 181 0.50 0.95 -0.57
CA VAL A 181 1.36 0.28 0.38
C VAL A 181 0.59 0.10 1.69
N ARG A 182 0.28 -1.15 2.04
CA ARG A 182 -0.44 -1.52 3.27
C ARG A 182 0.54 -1.89 4.38
N ASN A 183 0.25 -1.43 5.58
CA ASN A 183 0.97 -1.84 6.77
C ASN A 183 0.36 -3.12 7.37
N GLU A 184 1.14 -4.19 7.47
CA GLU A 184 0.68 -5.47 8.06
C GLU A 184 0.46 -5.40 9.58
N ALA A 185 0.89 -4.31 10.24
CA ALA A 185 0.70 -4.12 11.68
C ALA A 185 -0.78 -3.92 12.08
N LYS A 186 -1.68 -3.62 11.14
CA LYS A 186 -3.13 -3.53 11.42
C LYS A 186 -3.75 -4.93 11.52
N GLU A 187 -4.36 -5.24 12.65
CA GLU A 187 -5.04 -6.53 12.87
C GLU A 187 -6.42 -6.62 12.18
N SER A 188 -7.13 -5.49 12.05
CA SER A 188 -8.52 -5.45 11.56
C SER A 188 -8.62 -5.36 10.04
N GLU A 189 -9.06 -6.44 9.38
CA GLU A 189 -9.29 -6.45 7.93
C GLU A 189 -10.34 -5.42 7.49
N CYS A 190 -11.37 -5.18 8.31
CA CYS A 190 -12.35 -4.13 8.04
C CYS A 190 -11.73 -2.75 7.87
N ARG A 191 -10.75 -2.41 8.71
CA ARG A 191 -10.05 -1.13 8.62
C ARG A 191 -9.21 -1.09 7.36
N GLN A 192 -8.49 -2.17 7.04
CA GLN A 192 -7.69 -2.23 5.82
C GLN A 192 -8.54 -2.09 4.55
N ARG A 193 -9.74 -2.68 4.52
CA ARG A 193 -10.71 -2.50 3.43
C ARG A 193 -11.21 -1.06 3.31
N PHE A 194 -11.46 -0.40 4.45
CA PHE A 194 -11.82 1.01 4.48
C PHE A 194 -10.68 1.90 3.96
N ASP A 195 -9.45 1.64 4.39
CA ASP A 195 -8.26 2.37 3.93
C ASP A 195 -8.09 2.25 2.41
N LEU A 196 -8.26 1.06 1.83
CA LEU A 196 -8.20 0.88 0.36
C LEU A 196 -9.31 1.64 -0.38
N ALA A 197 -10.55 1.59 0.12
CA ALA A 197 -11.67 2.33 -0.46
C ALA A 197 -11.45 3.85 -0.39
N HIS A 198 -10.74 4.29 0.63
CA HIS A 198 -10.40 5.66 0.92
C HIS A 198 -9.25 6.18 0.05
N GLU A 199 -8.22 5.35 -0.21
CA GLU A 199 -7.21 5.65 -1.22
C GLU A 199 -7.80 5.67 -2.63
N LEU A 200 -8.71 4.75 -2.96
CA LEU A 200 -9.50 4.84 -4.21
C LEU A 200 -10.28 6.15 -4.29
N GLY A 201 -10.83 6.63 -3.17
CA GLY A 201 -11.49 7.93 -3.11
C GLY A 201 -10.57 9.09 -3.48
N HIS A 202 -9.28 9.03 -3.15
CA HIS A 202 -8.34 10.04 -3.64
C HIS A 202 -8.11 9.96 -5.14
N LEU A 203 -7.92 8.75 -5.68
CA LEU A 203 -7.73 8.59 -7.13
C LEU A 203 -8.96 9.08 -7.92
N VAL A 204 -10.17 8.86 -7.39
CA VAL A 204 -11.42 9.27 -8.04
C VAL A 204 -11.71 10.77 -7.87
N LEU A 205 -11.58 11.30 -6.65
CA LEU A 205 -12.04 12.67 -6.33
C LEU A 205 -10.96 13.75 -6.47
N HIS A 206 -9.69 13.37 -6.38
CA HIS A 206 -8.57 14.29 -6.17
C HIS A 206 -7.43 14.12 -7.17
N ASP A 207 -7.72 13.59 -8.35
CA ASP A 207 -6.72 13.46 -9.41
C ASP A 207 -6.08 14.81 -9.75
N GLY A 208 -4.74 14.84 -9.81
CA GLY A 208 -3.96 16.06 -10.05
C GLY A 208 -4.02 17.12 -8.93
N MET A 209 -4.58 16.82 -7.75
CA MET A 209 -4.70 17.76 -6.64
C MET A 209 -3.77 17.43 -5.49
N VAL A 210 -3.28 18.47 -4.79
CA VAL A 210 -2.61 18.29 -3.49
C VAL A 210 -3.67 17.90 -2.45
N THR A 211 -3.44 16.78 -1.78
CA THR A 211 -4.34 16.21 -0.76
C THR A 211 -3.72 16.30 0.64
N GLY A 212 -4.49 15.93 1.67
CA GLY A 212 -4.02 15.84 3.06
C GLY A 212 -4.51 16.97 3.97
N ASP A 213 -5.35 17.86 3.46
CA ASP A 213 -6.09 18.82 4.26
C ASP A 213 -7.42 18.21 4.76
N ARG A 214 -8.04 18.84 5.77
CA ARG A 214 -9.25 18.29 6.42
C ARG A 214 -10.41 18.04 5.45
N ILE A 215 -10.52 18.82 4.37
CA ILE A 215 -11.61 18.72 3.41
C ILE A 215 -11.40 17.48 2.53
N THR A 216 -10.29 17.40 1.80
CA THR A 216 -10.00 16.23 0.93
C THR A 216 -10.01 14.92 1.71
N GLU A 217 -9.55 14.96 2.95
CA GLU A 217 -9.62 13.82 3.87
C GLU A 217 -11.06 13.43 4.22
N SER A 218 -11.91 14.41 4.51
CA SER A 218 -13.33 14.15 4.80
C SER A 218 -14.06 13.62 3.57
N GLU A 219 -13.77 14.15 2.38
CA GLU A 219 -14.39 13.75 1.12
C GLU A 219 -14.07 12.29 0.78
N ALA A 220 -12.80 11.89 0.87
CA ALA A 220 -12.42 10.51 0.58
C ALA A 220 -12.88 9.52 1.68
N ASN A 221 -13.07 9.94 2.94
CA ASN A 221 -13.78 9.14 3.95
C ASN A 221 -15.26 8.95 3.61
N GLN A 222 -15.93 10.00 3.14
CA GLN A 222 -17.33 9.92 2.69
C GLN A 222 -17.44 8.95 1.51
N PHE A 223 -16.57 9.09 0.51
CA PHE A 223 -16.49 8.19 -0.64
C PHE A 223 -16.28 6.74 -0.21
N ALA A 224 -15.29 6.46 0.64
CA ALA A 224 -15.03 5.10 1.13
C ALA A 224 -16.26 4.48 1.79
N SER A 225 -16.96 5.25 2.64
CA SER A 225 -18.16 4.78 3.31
C SER A 225 -19.32 4.51 2.34
N ALA A 226 -19.46 5.32 1.28
CA ALA A 226 -20.49 5.18 0.27
C ALA A 226 -20.20 4.03 -0.71
N LEU A 227 -18.94 3.91 -1.15
CA LEU A 227 -18.48 2.82 -2.01
C LEU A 227 -18.67 1.47 -1.31
N LEU A 228 -18.29 1.36 -0.03
CA LEU A 228 -18.39 0.10 0.71
C LEU A 228 -19.82 -0.25 1.10
N ILE A 229 -20.66 0.76 1.42
CA ILE A 229 -22.03 0.56 1.85
C ILE A 229 -22.96 1.52 1.08
N PRO A 230 -23.56 1.06 -0.04
CA PRO A 230 -24.48 1.86 -0.85
C PRO A 230 -25.64 2.40 -0.02
N GLN A 231 -26.07 3.63 -0.31
CA GLN A 231 -27.14 4.29 0.44
C GLN A 231 -28.41 3.42 0.52
N THR A 232 -28.84 2.85 -0.60
CA THR A 232 -30.01 1.98 -0.68
C THR A 232 -29.91 0.80 0.29
N MET A 233 -28.73 0.20 0.40
CA MET A 233 -28.51 -0.94 1.29
C MET A 233 -28.39 -0.53 2.75
N MET A 234 -27.73 0.60 3.02
CA MET A 234 -27.71 1.15 4.38
C MET A 234 -29.13 1.43 4.87
N ARG A 235 -29.97 2.12 4.08
CA ARG A 235 -31.36 2.43 4.43
C ARG A 235 -32.23 1.19 4.62
N THR A 236 -32.01 0.16 3.80
CA THR A 236 -32.76 -1.10 3.87
C THR A 236 -32.46 -1.87 5.17
N HIS A 237 -31.19 -1.93 5.57
CA HIS A 237 -30.78 -2.69 6.76
C HIS A 237 -30.81 -1.89 8.05
N PHE A 238 -30.77 -0.55 8.00
CA PHE A 238 -30.75 0.30 9.19
C PHE A 238 -31.83 -0.05 10.25
N PRO A 239 -33.11 -0.29 9.88
CA PRO A 239 -34.15 -0.63 10.86
C PRO A 239 -33.94 -1.98 11.56
N THR A 240 -33.10 -2.86 11.03
CA THR A 240 -32.85 -4.19 11.63
C THR A 240 -31.92 -4.09 12.82
N TRP A 241 -31.03 -3.10 12.86
CA TRP A 241 -30.04 -2.93 13.93
C TRP A 241 -30.18 -1.62 14.71
N PHE A 242 -31.02 -0.68 14.27
CA PHE A 242 -31.39 0.52 15.03
C PHE A 242 -32.90 0.78 14.97
N ARG A 243 -33.57 0.69 16.11
CA ARG A 243 -35.02 0.91 16.21
C ARG A 243 -35.39 1.52 17.56
N GLY A 244 -36.29 2.50 17.55
CA GLY A 244 -36.79 3.15 18.78
C GLY A 244 -35.67 3.79 19.62
N GLY A 245 -34.62 4.32 18.97
CA GLY A 245 -33.48 4.93 19.65
C GLY A 245 -32.50 3.94 20.29
N ARG A 246 -32.60 2.64 20.00
CA ARG A 246 -31.75 1.59 20.60
C ARG A 246 -30.97 0.83 19.54
N TYR A 247 -29.72 0.50 19.87
CA TYR A 247 -28.85 -0.37 19.07
C TYR A 247 -29.11 -1.84 19.36
N ASN A 248 -29.25 -2.64 18.31
CA ASN A 248 -29.10 -4.09 18.37
C ASN A 248 -27.70 -4.46 17.86
N TRP A 249 -26.77 -4.62 18.79
CA TRP A 249 -25.36 -4.92 18.51
C TRP A 249 -25.15 -6.26 17.82
N SER A 250 -25.99 -7.27 18.10
CA SER A 250 -25.92 -8.56 17.42
C SER A 250 -26.23 -8.42 15.93
N LYS A 251 -27.28 -7.68 15.57
CA LYS A 251 -27.60 -7.38 14.15
C LYS A 251 -26.55 -6.49 13.48
N LEU A 252 -25.92 -5.59 14.23
CA LEU A 252 -24.79 -4.81 13.73
C LEU A 252 -23.58 -5.70 13.42
N SER A 253 -23.28 -6.68 14.27
CA SER A 253 -22.23 -7.68 14.05
C SER A 253 -22.53 -8.60 12.86
N GLU A 254 -23.78 -9.00 12.63
CA GLU A 254 -24.19 -9.74 11.42
C GLU A 254 -23.96 -8.89 10.15
N PHE A 255 -24.34 -7.61 10.19
CA PHE A 255 -24.13 -6.68 9.08
C PHE A 255 -22.63 -6.49 8.80
N LYS A 256 -21.82 -6.26 9.84
CA LYS A 256 -20.35 -6.20 9.75
C LYS A 256 -19.76 -7.39 9.02
N GLN A 257 -20.13 -8.61 9.41
CA GLN A 257 -19.57 -9.83 8.84
C GLN A 257 -19.96 -9.98 7.37
N THR A 258 -21.21 -9.65 7.01
CA THR A 258 -21.70 -9.69 5.63
C THR A 258 -21.00 -8.66 4.74
N TRP A 259 -20.87 -7.44 5.24
CA TRP A 259 -20.34 -6.29 4.49
C TRP A 259 -18.82 -6.12 4.60
N LYS A 260 -18.19 -6.88 5.52
CA LYS A 260 -16.77 -6.83 5.84
C LYS A 260 -16.28 -5.42 6.18
N VAL A 261 -17.07 -4.69 6.95
CA VAL A 261 -16.82 -3.30 7.40
C VAL A 261 -16.96 -3.19 8.91
N SER A 262 -16.22 -2.30 9.56
CA SER A 262 -16.25 -2.15 11.01
C SER A 262 -17.59 -1.58 11.49
N LYS A 263 -18.02 -1.89 12.72
CA LYS A 263 -19.15 -1.24 13.37
C LYS A 263 -18.95 0.27 13.40
N ALA A 264 -17.72 0.74 13.64
CA ALA A 264 -17.39 2.15 13.55
C ALA A 264 -17.70 2.77 12.17
N ALA A 265 -17.34 2.09 11.07
CA ALA A 265 -17.64 2.54 9.70
C ALA A 265 -19.15 2.49 9.40
N ILE A 266 -19.87 1.49 9.91
CA ILE A 266 -21.34 1.39 9.77
C ILE A 266 -22.02 2.58 10.48
N LEU A 267 -21.61 2.89 11.72
CA LEU A 267 -22.12 4.04 12.47
C LEU A 267 -21.80 5.36 11.76
N TYR A 268 -20.58 5.51 11.25
CA TYR A 268 -20.16 6.69 10.48
C TYR A 268 -21.04 6.87 9.23
N ARG A 269 -21.28 5.79 8.49
CA ARG A 269 -22.12 5.80 7.29
C ARG A 269 -23.57 6.13 7.59
N ALA A 270 -24.14 5.57 8.65
CA ALA A 270 -25.51 5.88 9.04
C ALA A 270 -25.66 7.35 9.48
N LYS A 271 -24.65 7.91 10.16
CA LYS A 271 -24.60 9.34 10.45
C LYS A 271 -24.48 10.18 9.18
N SER A 272 -23.61 9.82 8.23
CA SER A 272 -23.42 10.61 7.00
C SER A 272 -24.67 10.67 6.12
N LEU A 273 -25.53 9.66 6.18
CA LEU A 273 -26.84 9.64 5.51
C LEU A 273 -27.98 10.29 6.31
N GLY A 274 -27.69 10.84 7.49
CA GLY A 274 -28.68 11.45 8.38
C GLY A 274 -29.63 10.44 9.06
N LEU A 275 -29.29 9.14 9.06
CA LEU A 275 -30.08 8.10 9.72
C LEU A 275 -29.85 8.08 11.24
N LEU A 276 -28.65 8.48 11.67
CA LEU A 276 -28.33 8.73 13.06
C LEU A 276 -28.15 10.22 13.29
N THR A 277 -28.73 10.74 14.38
CA THR A 277 -28.36 12.06 14.89
C THR A 277 -26.91 12.03 15.41
N GLN A 278 -26.31 13.21 15.60
CA GLN A 278 -24.97 13.32 16.19
C GLN A 278 -24.92 12.66 17.57
N GLU A 279 -25.95 12.83 18.40
CA GLU A 279 -26.04 12.22 19.73
C GLU A 279 -26.09 10.70 19.68
N GLN A 280 -26.92 10.15 18.79
CA GLN A 280 -27.03 8.70 18.61
C GLN A 280 -25.70 8.11 18.15
N TYR A 281 -25.09 8.70 17.12
CA TYR A 281 -23.75 8.30 16.68
C TYR A 281 -22.72 8.33 17.82
N THR A 282 -22.67 9.42 18.60
CA THR A 282 -21.76 9.53 19.75
C THR A 282 -22.02 8.43 20.77
N SER A 283 -23.28 8.12 21.07
CA SER A 283 -23.66 7.02 21.97
C SER A 283 -23.14 5.66 21.46
N GLY A 284 -23.30 5.38 20.17
CA GLY A 284 -22.75 4.18 19.53
C GLY A 284 -21.22 4.08 19.64
N VAL A 285 -20.51 5.18 19.36
CA VAL A 285 -19.03 5.22 19.50
C VAL A 285 -18.58 5.03 20.95
N ILE A 286 -19.29 5.61 21.92
CA ILE A 286 -19.02 5.41 23.35
C ILE A 286 -19.22 3.94 23.73
N ALA A 287 -20.27 3.29 23.22
CA ALA A 287 -20.51 1.87 23.48
C ALA A 287 -19.38 0.99 22.93
N LEU A 288 -18.87 1.27 21.71
CA LEU A 288 -17.69 0.58 21.17
C LEU A 288 -16.46 0.75 22.08
N ARG A 289 -16.21 1.98 22.58
CA ARG A 289 -15.11 2.24 23.53
C ARG A 289 -15.26 1.47 24.83
N LYS A 290 -16.46 1.46 25.41
CA LYS A 290 -16.77 0.74 26.65
C LYS A 290 -16.54 -0.77 26.51
N ASN A 291 -16.75 -1.31 25.32
CA ASN A 291 -16.54 -2.73 25.01
C ASN A 291 -15.13 -3.05 24.49
N SER A 292 -14.22 -2.07 24.49
CA SER A 292 -12.86 -2.19 23.93
C SER A 292 -12.83 -2.51 22.43
N GLU A 293 -13.88 -2.14 21.69
CA GLU A 293 -14.07 -2.39 20.25
C GLU A 293 -13.77 -1.15 19.39
N SER A 294 -12.88 -0.25 19.86
CA SER A 294 -12.56 0.99 19.13
C SER A 294 -11.50 0.83 18.04
N ILE A 295 -10.67 -0.21 18.15
CA ILE A 295 -9.54 -0.46 17.25
C ILE A 295 -9.71 -1.84 16.59
N THR A 296 -9.85 -2.86 17.43
CA THR A 296 -10.13 -4.25 17.03
C THR A 296 -11.50 -4.63 17.55
N GLU A 297 -12.37 -5.10 16.67
CA GLU A 297 -13.73 -5.50 17.01
C GLU A 297 -13.81 -7.02 17.20
N LYS A 298 -14.78 -7.49 18.00
CA LYS A 298 -14.84 -8.90 18.41
C LYS A 298 -14.84 -9.89 17.24
N GLU A 299 -15.54 -9.56 16.15
CA GLU A 299 -15.71 -10.41 14.97
C GLU A 299 -14.63 -10.20 13.90
N ASP A 300 -13.61 -9.36 14.13
CA ASP A 300 -12.57 -9.11 13.12
C ASP A 300 -11.86 -10.39 12.68
N HIS A 301 -11.66 -11.34 13.61
CA HIS A 301 -11.04 -12.63 13.33
C HIS A 301 -11.89 -13.55 12.41
N LEU A 302 -13.18 -13.25 12.24
CA LEU A 302 -14.07 -14.00 11.34
C LEU A 302 -13.99 -13.48 9.90
N ILE A 303 -13.33 -12.35 9.67
CA ILE A 303 -13.22 -11.74 8.34
C ILE A 303 -11.89 -12.19 7.71
N PRO A 304 -11.94 -12.93 6.58
CA PRO A 304 -10.72 -13.44 5.96
C PRO A 304 -9.80 -12.32 5.50
N LYS A 305 -8.50 -12.48 5.75
CA LYS A 305 -7.49 -11.52 5.28
C LYS A 305 -7.41 -11.50 3.76
N GLU A 306 -7.37 -10.30 3.20
CA GLU A 306 -7.17 -10.10 1.77
C GLU A 306 -5.68 -9.89 1.49
N LYS A 307 -5.14 -10.58 0.48
CA LYS A 307 -3.74 -10.52 0.09
C LYS A 307 -3.58 -9.96 -1.33
N PRO A 308 -2.51 -9.21 -1.62
CA PRO A 308 -2.14 -8.85 -3.00
C PRO A 308 -1.94 -10.09 -3.87
N GLU A 309 -2.46 -10.05 -5.10
CA GLU A 309 -2.41 -11.17 -6.05
C GLU A 309 -1.62 -10.79 -7.33
N LEU A 310 -1.57 -9.50 -7.68
CA LEU A 310 -1.02 -9.03 -8.96
C LEU A 310 0.44 -9.40 -9.15
N LEU A 311 1.32 -9.07 -8.19
CA LEU A 311 2.75 -9.36 -8.31
C LEU A 311 3.02 -10.87 -8.38
N GLN A 312 2.30 -11.68 -7.60
CA GLN A 312 2.43 -13.13 -7.61
C GLN A 312 2.03 -13.70 -8.98
N ALA A 313 0.91 -13.23 -9.54
CA ALA A 313 0.46 -13.63 -10.86
C ALA A 313 1.47 -13.22 -11.95
N CYS A 314 2.04 -12.01 -11.86
CA CYS A 314 3.08 -11.54 -12.77
C CYS A 314 4.30 -12.46 -12.79
N PHE A 315 4.85 -12.78 -11.62
CA PHE A 315 6.02 -13.65 -11.52
C PHE A 315 5.73 -15.07 -11.99
N ALA A 316 4.57 -15.64 -11.67
CA ALA A 316 4.16 -16.95 -12.15
C ALA A 316 4.04 -16.98 -13.69
N MET A 317 3.51 -15.91 -14.30
CA MET A 317 3.40 -15.80 -15.76
C MET A 317 4.77 -15.63 -16.44
N LEU A 318 5.66 -14.81 -15.86
CA LEU A 318 7.03 -14.65 -16.36
C LEU A 318 7.84 -15.96 -16.28
N ALA A 319 7.69 -16.72 -15.19
CA ALA A 319 8.35 -18.01 -15.03
C ALA A 319 7.93 -19.01 -16.13
N LYS A 320 6.66 -19.00 -16.55
CA LYS A 320 6.19 -19.80 -17.72
C LYS A 320 6.89 -19.40 -19.02
N LYS A 321 7.34 -18.15 -19.13
CA LYS A 321 8.16 -17.63 -20.24
C LYS A 321 9.67 -17.75 -20.01
N LYS A 322 10.09 -18.51 -18.99
CA LYS A 322 11.50 -18.71 -18.60
C LYS A 322 12.22 -17.41 -18.19
N ILE A 323 11.47 -16.43 -17.70
CA ILE A 323 12.01 -15.23 -17.04
C ILE A 323 11.83 -15.45 -15.53
N PHE A 324 12.93 -15.59 -14.80
CA PHE A 324 12.93 -15.95 -13.38
C PHE A 324 13.43 -14.80 -12.51
N ALA A 325 13.39 -14.98 -11.19
CA ALA A 325 13.82 -14.00 -10.21
C ALA A 325 15.22 -13.42 -10.51
N GLU A 326 16.17 -14.24 -10.95
CA GLU A 326 17.52 -13.81 -11.34
C GLU A 326 17.51 -12.80 -12.50
N ASP A 327 16.67 -13.03 -13.52
CA ASP A 327 16.59 -12.15 -14.70
C ASP A 327 15.92 -10.81 -14.34
N ILE A 328 14.92 -10.86 -13.46
CA ILE A 328 14.20 -9.67 -12.97
C ILE A 328 15.12 -8.85 -12.06
N ALA A 329 15.80 -9.50 -11.12
CA ALA A 329 16.74 -8.85 -10.20
C ALA A 329 17.89 -8.19 -10.98
N GLN A 330 18.46 -8.88 -11.97
CA GLN A 330 19.47 -8.32 -12.87
C GLN A 330 18.95 -7.08 -13.61
N ALA A 331 17.74 -7.13 -14.17
CA ALA A 331 17.16 -5.98 -14.87
C ALA A 331 16.90 -4.77 -13.94
N LEU A 332 16.61 -5.04 -12.67
CA LEU A 332 16.45 -4.00 -11.65
C LEU A 332 17.80 -3.53 -11.06
N GLY A 333 18.89 -4.24 -11.33
CA GLY A 333 20.21 -3.98 -10.74
C GLY A 333 20.28 -4.34 -9.25
N VAL A 334 19.52 -5.33 -8.80
CA VAL A 334 19.49 -5.79 -7.40
C VAL A 334 19.76 -7.30 -7.33
N ASN A 335 20.00 -7.85 -6.14
CA ASN A 335 20.09 -9.30 -5.97
C ASN A 335 18.69 -9.91 -5.74
N VAL A 336 18.56 -11.22 -5.97
CA VAL A 336 17.28 -11.93 -5.77
C VAL A 336 16.77 -11.80 -4.33
N GLY A 337 17.66 -11.85 -3.34
CA GLY A 337 17.26 -11.68 -1.94
C GLY A 337 16.70 -10.28 -1.64
N PHE A 338 17.20 -9.24 -2.32
CA PHE A 338 16.62 -7.89 -2.24
C PHE A 338 15.23 -7.85 -2.90
N LEU A 339 15.07 -8.48 -4.07
CA LEU A 339 13.78 -8.57 -4.77
C LEU A 339 12.72 -9.27 -3.89
N GLU A 340 13.06 -10.42 -3.28
CA GLU A 340 12.15 -11.15 -2.39
C GLU A 340 11.80 -10.34 -1.13
N ASN A 341 12.76 -9.59 -0.56
CA ASN A 341 12.51 -8.66 0.55
C ASN A 341 11.55 -7.54 0.13
N LEU A 342 11.77 -6.95 -1.04
CA LEU A 342 10.96 -5.88 -1.61
C LEU A 342 9.48 -6.29 -1.76
N VAL A 343 9.21 -7.49 -2.28
CA VAL A 343 7.83 -7.96 -2.52
C VAL A 343 7.24 -8.77 -1.36
N GLY A 344 8.03 -9.10 -0.34
CA GLY A 344 7.58 -9.84 0.84
C GLY A 344 7.19 -11.30 0.59
N MET A 345 7.67 -11.90 -0.52
CA MET A 345 7.37 -13.29 -0.87
C MET A 345 8.51 -13.93 -1.68
N GLU A 346 8.54 -15.26 -1.69
CA GLU A 346 9.44 -16.01 -2.58
C GLU A 346 9.00 -15.84 -4.04
N VAL A 347 9.99 -15.72 -4.93
CA VAL A 347 9.78 -15.52 -6.36
C VAL A 347 10.34 -16.73 -7.12
N PRO A 348 9.70 -17.24 -8.18
CA PRO A 348 10.20 -18.38 -8.94
C PRO A 348 11.65 -18.16 -9.43
N ARG A 349 12.56 -19.01 -8.99
CA ARG A 349 13.98 -19.00 -9.35
C ARG A 349 14.27 -19.91 -10.52
N LYS A 350 15.42 -19.70 -11.18
CA LYS A 350 15.90 -20.61 -12.22
C LYS A 350 15.99 -22.04 -11.67
N PRO A 351 15.44 -23.05 -12.38
CA PRO A 351 15.59 -24.42 -11.95
C PRO A 351 17.08 -24.77 -11.88
N ARG A 352 17.50 -25.39 -10.78
CA ARG A 352 18.87 -25.91 -10.68
C ARG A 352 19.05 -26.93 -11.79
N VAL A 353 20.10 -26.77 -12.61
CA VAL A 353 20.46 -27.76 -13.63
C VAL A 353 20.84 -29.04 -12.87
N LEU A 354 19.94 -30.01 -12.84
CA LEU A 354 20.26 -31.36 -12.38
C LEU A 354 21.25 -31.93 -13.40
N ARG A 355 22.47 -32.22 -12.95
CA ARG A 355 23.42 -32.97 -13.78
C ARG A 355 23.03 -34.45 -13.70
N VAL A 356 22.94 -35.10 -14.86
CA VAL A 356 22.87 -36.56 -14.90
C VAL A 356 24.17 -37.06 -14.27
N VAL A 357 24.06 -37.96 -13.28
CA VAL A 357 25.23 -38.68 -12.78
C VAL A 357 25.62 -39.59 -13.93
N GLU A 358 26.72 -39.28 -14.62
CA GLU A 358 27.28 -40.19 -15.61
C GLU A 358 27.50 -41.54 -14.91
N GLU A 359 26.91 -42.60 -15.45
CA GLU A 359 27.14 -43.97 -14.99
C GLU A 359 28.64 -44.22 -15.06
N SER A 360 29.25 -44.45 -13.90
CA SER A 360 30.65 -44.84 -13.80
C SER A 360 30.84 -46.13 -14.60
N ALA A 361 31.76 -46.08 -15.56
CA ALA A 361 32.07 -47.13 -16.52
C ALA A 361 32.31 -48.52 -15.89
#